data_AF-A0A428MX36-F1
#
_entry.id   AF-A0A428MX36-F1
#
_cell.length_a   1.000
_cell.length_b   1.000
_cell.length_c   1.000
_cell.angle_alpha   90.00
_cell.angle_beta   90.00
_cell.angle_gamma   90.00
#
_symmetry.space_group_name_H-M   'P 1'
#
loop_
_entity.id
_entity.type
_entity.pdbx_description
1 polymer ?
#
loop_
_entity_poly.entity_id
_entity_poly.type
_entity_poly.pdbx_seq_one_letter_code
_entity_poly.pdbx_strand_id
1 'polypeptide(L)' 'MTEVYKALTIAATDPSVGARIHADLKNIQELGVYGMTVVTAIVAQNALGVKNFKKFL' A
#
# COMPACT_ATOMS: atom_id res chain seq x y z
N MET A 1 21.89 -21.01 7.64
CA MET A 1 20.92 -20.04 7.08
C MET A 1 20.80 -18.87 8.04
N THR A 2 20.78 -17.64 7.53
CA THR A 2 20.35 -16.48 8.32
C THR A 2 18.83 -16.51 8.43
N GLU A 3 18.30 -16.42 9.65
CA GLU A 3 16.87 -16.26 9.88
C GLU A 3 16.39 -14.94 9.27
N VAL A 4 15.33 -15.01 8.45
CA VAL A 4 14.71 -13.83 7.81
C VAL A 4 13.34 -13.63 8.42
N TYR A 5 13.12 -12.47 9.03
CA TYR A 5 11.81 -12.11 9.57
C TYR A 5 10.77 -12.01 8.46
N LYS A 6 9.51 -12.31 8.80
CA LYS A 6 8.37 -12.23 7.88
C LYS A 6 7.37 -11.22 8.42
N ALA A 7 6.84 -10.37 7.55
CA ALA A 7 5.82 -9.37 7.89
C ALA A 7 4.63 -9.47 6.94
N LEU A 8 3.43 -9.26 7.48
CA LEU A 8 2.17 -9.24 6.74
C LEU A 8 1.56 -7.85 6.82
N THR A 9 1.35 -7.19 5.67
CA THR A 9 0.49 -6.01 5.58
C THR A 9 -0.92 -6.39 5.12
N ILE A 10 -1.92 -5.72 5.69
CA ILE A 10 -3.34 -5.89 5.36
C ILE A 10 -3.88 -4.50 5.02
N ALA A 11 -3.99 -4.20 3.73
CA ALA A 11 -4.48 -2.91 3.26
C ALA A 11 -5.03 -3.05 1.83
N ALA A 12 -5.64 -1.98 1.33
CA ALA A 12 -6.14 -1.93 -0.03
C ALA A 12 -5.07 -1.41 -1.00
N THR A 13 -5.20 -1.69 -2.30
CA THR A 13 -4.20 -1.31 -3.31
C THR A 13 -4.11 0.20 -3.45
N ASP A 14 -2.94 0.77 -3.71
CA ASP A 14 -2.83 2.15 -4.21
C ASP A 14 -1.96 2.13 -5.46
N PRO A 15 -2.50 2.41 -6.66
CA PRO A 15 -1.70 2.59 -7.86
C PRO A 15 -0.95 3.93 -7.84
N SER A 16 -1.39 4.88 -7.02
CA SER A 16 -0.69 6.14 -6.82
C SER A 16 0.49 5.95 -5.86
N VAL A 17 1.63 6.54 -6.20
CA VAL A 17 2.98 6.14 -5.75
C VAL A 17 3.30 6.57 -4.30
N GLY A 18 2.34 6.54 -3.36
CA GLY A 18 2.51 7.23 -2.08
C GLY A 18 1.96 6.57 -0.81
N ALA A 19 1.04 5.62 -0.88
CA ALA A 19 0.43 5.07 0.34
C ALA A 19 -0.05 3.62 0.17
N ARG A 20 -0.36 2.94 1.29
CA ARG A 20 -0.93 1.58 1.37
C ARG A 20 0.06 0.45 0.98
N ILE A 21 -0.43 -0.67 0.46
CA ILE A 21 0.33 -1.94 0.35
C ILE A 21 1.67 -1.82 -0.40
N HIS A 22 1.79 -0.93 -1.38
CA HIS A 22 3.04 -0.74 -2.13
C HIS A 22 4.09 0.00 -1.31
N ALA A 23 3.67 1.00 -0.52
CA ALA A 23 4.54 1.68 0.43
C ALA A 23 4.94 0.75 1.58
N ASP A 24 4.00 -0.06 2.07
CA ASP A 24 4.27 -1.04 3.13
C ASP A 24 5.31 -2.08 2.68
N LEU A 25 5.13 -2.68 1.49
CA LEU A 25 6.10 -3.64 0.94
C LEU A 25 7.48 -3.03 0.75
N LYS A 26 7.56 -1.77 0.29
CA LYS A 26 8.84 -1.05 0.14
C LYS A 26 9.52 -0.87 1.49
N ASN A 27 8.77 -0.43 2.51
CA ASN A 27 9.31 -0.25 3.87
C ASN A 27 9.77 -1.60 4.48
N ILE A 28 8.99 -2.66 4.30
CA ILE A 28 9.33 -4.00 4.78
C ILE A 28 10.62 -4.50 4.10
N GLN A 29 10.75 -4.27 2.79
CA GLN A 29 11.95 -4.64 2.03
C GLN A 29 13.18 -3.81 2.46
N GLU A 30 13.01 -2.51 2.71
CA GLU A 30 14.08 -1.63 3.22
C GLU A 30 14.59 -2.08 4.60
N LEU A 31 13.76 -2.78 5.38
CA LEU A 31 14.12 -3.37 6.67
C LEU A 31 14.73 -4.80 6.56
N GLY A 32 14.92 -5.32 5.34
CA GLY A 32 15.48 -6.67 5.13
C GLY A 32 14.53 -7.82 5.52
N VAL A 33 13.23 -7.54 5.58
CA VAL A 33 12.19 -8.50 5.99
C VAL A 33 11.47 -9.04 4.75
N TYR A 34 11.04 -10.31 4.79
CA TYR A 34 10.19 -10.86 3.75
C TYR A 34 8.75 -10.37 3.91
N GLY A 35 8.27 -9.56 2.96
CA GLY A 35 6.94 -8.97 2.98
C GLY A 35 5.87 -9.83 2.30
N MET A 36 4.70 -9.90 2.93
CA MET A 36 3.48 -10.51 2.43
C MET A 36 2.35 -9.49 2.48
N THR A 37 1.37 -9.61 1.57
CA THR A 37 0.24 -8.67 1.48
C THR A 37 -1.09 -9.42 1.40
N VAL A 38 -2.08 -8.96 2.16
CA VAL A 38 -3.50 -9.27 1.96
C VAL A 38 -4.19 -8.01 1.42
N VAL A 39 -4.79 -8.14 0.24
CA VAL A 39 -5.49 -7.04 -0.44
C VAL A 39 -6.94 -7.00 0.02
N THR A 40 -7.36 -5.90 0.66
CA THR A 40 -8.75 -5.74 1.16
C THR A 40 -9.69 -5.08 0.15
N ALA A 41 -9.16 -4.29 -0.78
CA ALA A 41 -9.90 -3.70 -1.90
C ALA A 41 -8.94 -3.27 -3.01
N ILE A 42 -9.45 -3.20 -4.24
CA ILE A 42 -8.74 -2.66 -5.40
C ILE A 42 -9.34 -1.28 -5.71
N VAL A 43 -8.50 -0.25 -5.85
CA VAL A 43 -8.92 1.11 -6.23
C VAL A 43 -8.06 1.67 -7.36
N ALA A 44 -8.71 2.42 -8.26
CA ALA A 44 -8.02 3.26 -9.24
C ALA A 44 -7.81 4.65 -8.64
N GLN A 45 -6.71 4.80 -7.91
CA GLN A 45 -6.35 6.05 -7.23
C GLN A 45 -5.23 6.78 -7.98
N ASN A 46 -5.20 8.11 -7.91
CA ASN A 46 -4.19 8.95 -8.55
C ASN A 46 -3.57 9.93 -7.55
N ALA A 47 -2.35 10.38 -7.84
CA ALA A 47 -1.56 11.26 -6.95
C ALA A 47 -1.99 12.74 -7.02
N LEU A 48 -2.98 13.10 -7.84
CA LEU A 48 -3.36 14.50 -8.07
C LEU A 48 -4.27 15.08 -6.98
N GLY A 49 -4.65 14.26 -5.99
CA GLY A 49 -5.60 14.64 -4.95
C GLY A 49 -7.02 14.84 -5.49
N VAL A 50 -8.01 14.84 -4.60
CA VAL A 50 -9.39 15.16 -4.97
C VAL A 50 -9.51 16.68 -5.11
N LYS A 51 -9.45 17.18 -6.36
CA LYS A 51 -9.53 18.63 -6.63
C LYS A 51 -10.95 19.18 -6.68
N ASN A 52 -11.93 18.32 -6.95
CA ASN A 52 -13.33 18.72 -7.07
C ASN A 52 -14.23 17.68 -6.38
N PHE A 53 -15.02 18.14 -5.41
CA PHE A 53 -16.09 17.36 -4.80
C PHE A 53 -17.42 18.02 -5.17
N LYS A 54 -18.23 17.37 -6.00
CA LYS A 54 -19.57 17.85 -6.36
C LYS A 54 -20.57 17.22 -5.41
N LYS A 55 -21.07 18.02 -4.46
CA LYS A 55 -22.15 17.62 -3.55
C LYS A 55 -23.49 17.80 -4.29
N PHE A 56 -24.25 16.73 -4.43
CA PHE A 56 -25.60 16.75 -5.02
C PHE A 56 -26.66 16.80 -3.91
N LEU A 57 -26.49 17.72 -2.96
CA LEU A 57 -27.49 18.08 -1.95
C LEU A 57 -27.61 19.59 -1.92
#